data_AF-A0A819UNP9-F1
#
_entry.id   AF-A0A819UNP9-F1
#
_cell.length_a   1.000
_cell.length_b   1.000
_cell.length_c   1.000
_cell.angle_alpha   90.00
_cell.angle_beta   90.00
_cell.angle_gamma   90.00
#
_symmetry.space_group_name_H-M   'P 1'
#
loop_
_entity.id
_entity.type
_entity.pdbx_description
1 polymer ?
#
loop_
_entity_poly.entity_id
_entity_poly.type
_entity_poly.pdbx_seq_one_letter_code
_entity_poly.pdbx_strand_id
1 'polypeptide(L)'
;MMVFLFRKLTEFIRDRFIGRVIKDIRESAQLSSSSSTTITDRNRLIELIPSVLQKQLELSIPILQSTYLIFKSCEELCVLVKCLPIYADDFCQAIVDLLFKHRESCNKLFLSIVEKNDSFGTSIYSNEWVKDPDINRHLRTMPAFDAFIRMNKQEHLIHNDNNDDNAENIRFRQTKETETLLINFSQSEMNIDDICSNYKHIKALATIHESLDWLYCKLVHYFDILDKSLNDTKYLDTLTQTIVALGFTSRSMKQNSSHYDQLKLSHINLEIFSNAMKTILTLSYDILLVLFLEIRLHCFYYLSLFFRNTLNYAYAMDTDPDENIMALNRDLSRLQETLNSSLNEKKFSFLFQGLGFVLATILIRSSPRFSHISELGITKMCRNIFAIEQTLTQIRTVGDAELM
;
A
#
# COMPACT_ATOMS: atom_id res chain seq x y z
N MET A 1 -38.54 -41.98 -7.92
CA MET A 1 -38.72 -40.72 -8.67
C MET A 1 -38.08 -39.52 -7.95
N MET A 2 -38.38 -39.30 -6.66
CA MET A 2 -37.82 -38.18 -5.88
C MET A 2 -36.29 -38.17 -5.79
N VAL A 3 -35.65 -39.32 -5.53
CA VAL A 3 -34.17 -39.45 -5.46
C VAL A 3 -33.49 -39.13 -6.80
N PHE A 4 -34.11 -39.51 -7.91
CA PHE A 4 -33.60 -39.25 -9.25
C PHE A 4 -33.71 -37.76 -9.61
N LEU A 5 -34.80 -37.11 -9.19
CA LEU A 5 -35.02 -35.68 -9.39
C LEU A 5 -34.07 -34.85 -8.51
N PHE A 6 -33.85 -35.26 -7.27
CA PHE A 6 -32.86 -34.66 -6.37
C PHE A 6 -31.45 -34.75 -6.96
N ARG A 7 -31.03 -35.95 -7.40
CA ARG A 7 -29.73 -36.14 -8.05
C ARG A 7 -29.56 -35.28 -9.30
N LYS A 8 -30.56 -35.22 -10.19
CA LYS A 8 -30.52 -34.34 -11.37
C LYS A 8 -30.48 -32.86 -11.02
N LEU A 9 -31.16 -32.45 -9.95
CA LEU A 9 -31.13 -31.08 -9.46
C LEU A 9 -29.74 -30.73 -8.90
N THR A 10 -29.12 -31.61 -8.11
CA THR A 10 -27.77 -31.42 -7.58
C THR A 10 -26.71 -31.40 -8.67
N GLU A 11 -26.85 -32.27 -9.69
CA GLU A 11 -26.01 -32.26 -10.91
C GLU A 11 -26.20 -30.94 -11.69
N PHE A 12 -27.44 -30.46 -11.88
CA PHE A 12 -27.69 -29.18 -12.55
C PHE A 12 -27.12 -27.98 -11.78
N ILE A 13 -27.30 -27.94 -10.45
CA ILE A 13 -26.79 -26.86 -9.61
C ILE A 13 -25.26 -26.83 -9.67
N ARG A 14 -24.60 -27.97 -9.50
CA ARG A 14 -23.14 -28.10 -9.58
C ARG A 14 -22.59 -27.77 -10.97
N ASP A 15 -23.09 -28.44 -11.99
CA ASP A 15 -22.42 -28.49 -13.29
C ASP A 15 -22.81 -27.31 -14.20
N ARG A 16 -23.96 -26.65 -13.94
CA ARG A 16 -24.48 -25.59 -14.80
C ARG A 16 -24.75 -24.27 -14.09
N PHE A 17 -25.30 -24.30 -12.88
CA PHE A 17 -25.63 -23.06 -12.16
C PHE A 17 -24.40 -22.44 -11.52
N ILE A 18 -23.65 -23.19 -10.70
CA ILE A 18 -22.48 -22.68 -9.97
C ILE A 18 -21.39 -22.21 -10.91
N GLY A 19 -21.04 -23.03 -11.91
CA GLY A 19 -20.05 -22.64 -12.91
C GLY A 19 -20.44 -21.37 -13.68
N ARG A 20 -21.73 -21.18 -13.96
CA ARG A 20 -22.24 -19.98 -14.62
C ARG A 20 -22.24 -18.77 -13.70
N VAL A 21 -22.72 -18.89 -12.46
CA VAL A 21 -22.73 -17.80 -11.48
C VAL A 21 -21.32 -17.33 -11.16
N ILE A 22 -20.39 -18.26 -10.93
CA ILE A 22 -18.97 -17.93 -10.72
C ILE A 22 -18.40 -17.23 -11.95
N LYS A 23 -18.74 -17.69 -13.16
CA LYS A 23 -18.30 -17.06 -14.41
C LYS A 23 -18.87 -15.65 -14.55
N ASP A 24 -20.17 -15.46 -14.35
CA ASP A 24 -20.85 -14.16 -14.47
C ASP A 24 -20.32 -13.16 -13.42
N ILE A 25 -20.12 -13.60 -12.16
CA ILE A 25 -19.49 -12.79 -11.10
C ILE A 25 -18.05 -12.44 -11.49
N ARG A 26 -17.26 -13.40 -11.99
CA ARG A 26 -15.89 -13.14 -12.46
C ARG A 26 -15.88 -12.16 -13.62
N GLU A 27 -16.76 -12.30 -14.60
CA GLU A 27 -16.89 -11.37 -15.73
C GLU A 27 -17.27 -9.97 -15.25
N SER A 28 -18.13 -9.83 -14.25
CA SER A 28 -18.46 -8.54 -13.64
C SER A 28 -17.28 -7.90 -12.90
N ALA A 29 -16.45 -8.72 -12.24
CA ALA A 29 -15.19 -8.28 -11.63
C ALA A 29 -14.12 -7.94 -12.68
N GLN A 30 -14.19 -8.62 -13.83
CA GLN A 30 -13.27 -8.57 -14.97
C GLN A 30 -13.78 -7.70 -16.12
N LEU A 31 -14.73 -6.78 -15.90
CA LEU A 31 -15.15 -5.76 -16.88
C LEU A 31 -13.98 -4.86 -17.37
N SER A 32 -12.74 -5.16 -16.98
CA SER A 32 -11.49 -4.53 -17.36
C SER A 32 -10.47 -5.47 -18.04
N SER A 33 -10.75 -6.78 -18.20
CA SER A 33 -9.77 -7.75 -18.71
C SER A 33 -10.26 -8.59 -19.89
N SER A 34 -10.83 -7.95 -20.92
CA SER A 34 -10.83 -8.52 -22.26
C SER A 34 -9.43 -8.33 -22.86
N SER A 35 -8.55 -9.31 -22.63
CA SER A 35 -7.41 -9.69 -23.48
C SER A 35 -6.95 -8.65 -24.53
N SER A 36 -6.21 -7.63 -24.11
CA SER A 36 -5.37 -6.82 -25.01
C SER A 36 -4.22 -6.20 -24.21
N THR A 37 -3.00 -6.23 -24.74
CA THR A 37 -1.80 -5.67 -24.11
C THR A 37 -1.60 -4.21 -24.51
N THR A 38 -2.63 -3.38 -24.37
CA THR A 38 -2.60 -2.00 -24.87
C THR A 38 -2.44 -0.98 -23.73
N ILE A 39 -1.81 0.16 -24.03
CA ILE A 39 -1.60 1.31 -23.12
C ILE A 39 -2.93 1.78 -22.48
N THR A 40 -4.05 1.56 -23.16
CA THR A 40 -5.42 1.81 -22.69
C THR A 40 -5.82 0.99 -21.46
N ASP A 41 -5.32 -0.24 -21.29
CA ASP A 41 -5.68 -1.09 -20.14
C ASP A 41 -4.89 -0.70 -18.88
N ARG A 42 -3.68 -0.12 -19.02
CA ARG A 42 -2.94 0.49 -17.89
C ARG A 42 -3.70 1.65 -17.27
N ASN A 43 -4.29 2.51 -18.11
CA ASN A 43 -5.08 3.65 -17.63
C ASN A 43 -6.40 3.23 -16.99
N ARG A 44 -6.99 2.10 -17.42
CA ARG A 44 -8.20 1.52 -16.82
C ARG A 44 -7.95 0.89 -15.45
N LEU A 45 -6.79 0.27 -15.23
CA LEU A 45 -6.44 -0.28 -13.92
C LEU A 45 -6.23 0.81 -12.85
N ILE A 46 -5.85 2.03 -13.26
CA ILE A 46 -5.65 3.20 -12.39
C ILE A 46 -6.97 3.99 -12.22
N GLU A 47 -8.07 3.56 -12.85
CA GLU A 47 -9.36 4.23 -12.70
C GLU A 47 -9.83 4.19 -11.24
N LEU A 48 -10.15 5.37 -10.71
CA LEU A 48 -10.59 5.56 -9.34
C LEU A 48 -12.10 5.43 -9.24
N ILE A 49 -12.58 5.03 -8.06
CA ILE A 49 -14.01 5.02 -7.77
C ILE A 49 -14.64 6.42 -7.97
N PRO A 50 -15.90 6.51 -8.43
CA PRO A 50 -16.62 7.78 -8.49
C PRO A 50 -16.74 8.44 -7.12
N SER A 51 -16.71 9.78 -7.07
CA SER A 51 -16.78 10.56 -5.82
C SER A 51 -18.04 10.30 -4.99
N VAL A 52 -19.16 9.93 -5.65
CA VAL A 52 -20.40 9.52 -4.99
C VAL A 52 -20.18 8.23 -4.20
N LEU A 53 -19.53 7.24 -4.80
CA LEU A 53 -19.23 5.96 -4.16
C LEU A 53 -18.19 6.13 -3.05
N GLN A 54 -17.20 7.00 -3.25
CA GLN A 54 -16.21 7.32 -2.21
C GLN A 54 -16.89 7.84 -0.93
N LYS A 55 -17.85 8.76 -1.07
CA LYS A 55 -18.63 9.29 0.06
C LYS A 55 -19.50 8.22 0.72
N GLN A 56 -20.10 7.33 -0.06
CA GLN A 56 -20.91 6.22 0.47
C GLN A 56 -20.08 5.21 1.27
N LEU A 57 -18.82 5.01 0.89
CA LEU A 57 -17.89 4.12 1.58
C LEU A 57 -17.15 4.82 2.74
N GLU A 58 -17.45 6.09 3.01
CA GLU A 58 -16.81 6.92 4.03
C GLU A 58 -15.27 6.94 3.91
N LEU A 59 -14.77 6.92 2.67
CA LEU A 59 -13.34 6.89 2.40
C LEU A 59 -12.78 8.31 2.30
N SER A 60 -11.73 8.60 3.09
CA SER A 60 -10.97 9.84 2.98
C SER A 60 -10.30 9.98 1.62
N ILE A 61 -9.86 8.86 1.03
CA ILE A 61 -9.11 8.81 -0.24
C ILE A 61 -9.74 7.84 -1.22
N PRO A 62 -9.71 8.15 -2.53
CA PRO A 62 -10.24 7.26 -3.54
C PRO A 62 -9.37 6.01 -3.72
N ILE A 63 -10.03 4.86 -3.83
CA ILE A 63 -9.43 3.57 -4.18
C ILE A 63 -9.64 3.24 -5.66
N LEU A 64 -8.92 2.23 -6.15
CA LEU A 64 -9.08 1.70 -7.49
C LEU A 64 -10.46 1.05 -7.68
N GLN A 65 -11.13 1.40 -8.78
CA GLN A 65 -12.42 0.84 -9.18
C GLN A 65 -12.34 -0.70 -9.32
N SER A 66 -11.23 -1.20 -9.89
CA SER A 66 -10.97 -2.64 -10.03
C SER A 66 -10.98 -3.37 -8.68
N THR A 67 -10.37 -2.78 -7.66
CA THR A 67 -10.32 -3.35 -6.30
C THR A 67 -11.71 -3.38 -5.66
N TYR A 68 -12.49 -2.31 -5.83
CA TYR A 68 -13.86 -2.26 -5.34
C TYR A 68 -14.75 -3.35 -5.98
N LEU A 69 -14.63 -3.55 -7.30
CA LEU A 69 -15.37 -4.60 -8.00
C LEU A 69 -14.98 -6.00 -7.51
N ILE A 70 -13.68 -6.26 -7.31
CA ILE A 70 -13.19 -7.52 -6.74
C ILE A 70 -13.76 -7.75 -5.34
N PHE A 71 -13.73 -6.73 -4.47
CA PHE A 71 -14.34 -6.82 -3.15
C PHE A 71 -15.83 -7.18 -3.23
N LYS A 72 -16.60 -6.49 -4.08
CA LYS A 72 -18.02 -6.76 -4.25
C LYS A 72 -18.28 -8.18 -4.74
N SER A 73 -17.49 -8.68 -5.68
CA SER A 73 -17.58 -10.06 -6.14
C SER A 73 -17.24 -11.06 -5.04
N CYS A 74 -16.26 -10.78 -4.19
CA CYS A 74 -15.96 -11.61 -3.01
C CYS A 74 -17.13 -11.61 -2.01
N GLU A 75 -17.73 -10.45 -1.76
CA GLU A 75 -18.92 -10.31 -0.91
C GLU A 75 -20.10 -11.13 -1.45
N GLU A 76 -20.40 -11.03 -2.74
CA GLU A 76 -21.44 -11.83 -3.40
C GLU A 76 -21.18 -13.33 -3.29
N LEU A 77 -19.93 -13.77 -3.44
CA LEU A 77 -19.55 -15.17 -3.25
C LEU A 77 -19.69 -15.62 -1.79
N CYS A 78 -19.36 -14.77 -0.80
CA CYS A 78 -19.61 -15.06 0.61
C CYS A 78 -21.12 -15.20 0.92
N VAL A 79 -21.98 -14.41 0.26
CA VAL A 79 -23.43 -14.59 0.36
C VAL A 79 -23.86 -15.94 -0.19
N LEU A 80 -23.27 -16.36 -1.31
CA LEU A 80 -23.56 -17.67 -1.89
C LEU A 80 -23.10 -18.82 -1.00
N VAL A 81 -22.00 -18.66 -0.25
CA VAL A 81 -21.62 -19.61 0.82
C VAL A 81 -22.74 -19.77 1.84
N LYS A 82 -23.38 -18.67 2.25
CA LYS A 82 -24.55 -18.73 3.15
C LYS A 82 -25.75 -19.41 2.50
N CYS A 83 -26.10 -19.03 1.27
CA CYS A 83 -27.29 -19.53 0.59
C CYS A 83 -27.17 -20.99 0.14
N LEU A 84 -25.95 -21.45 -0.17
CA LEU A 84 -25.65 -22.77 -0.69
C LEU A 84 -24.44 -23.39 0.04
N PRO A 85 -24.56 -23.74 1.34
CA PRO A 85 -23.43 -24.23 2.16
C PRO A 85 -22.77 -25.51 1.64
N ILE A 86 -23.51 -26.32 0.88
CA ILE A 86 -23.03 -27.59 0.29
C ILE A 86 -21.93 -27.36 -0.76
N TYR A 87 -21.84 -26.15 -1.31
CA TYR A 87 -20.89 -25.75 -2.34
C TYR A 87 -19.94 -24.65 -1.85
N ALA A 88 -19.83 -24.47 -0.53
CA ALA A 88 -19.02 -23.40 0.07
C ALA A 88 -17.55 -23.46 -0.37
N ASP A 89 -16.98 -24.66 -0.51
CA ASP A 89 -15.64 -24.85 -1.05
C ASP A 89 -15.46 -24.29 -2.47
N ASP A 90 -16.43 -24.50 -3.37
CA ASP A 90 -16.35 -24.00 -4.76
C ASP A 90 -16.38 -22.47 -4.79
N PHE A 91 -17.21 -21.85 -3.95
CA PHE A 91 -17.27 -20.37 -3.84
C PHE A 91 -16.02 -19.81 -3.16
N CYS A 92 -15.50 -20.48 -2.13
CA CYS A 92 -14.24 -20.09 -1.47
C CYS A 92 -13.07 -20.16 -2.46
N GLN A 93 -12.99 -21.23 -3.26
CA GLN A 93 -12.00 -21.34 -4.33
C GLN A 93 -12.19 -20.23 -5.38
N ALA A 94 -13.43 -19.86 -5.69
CA ALA A 94 -13.68 -18.74 -6.60
C ALA A 94 -13.18 -17.39 -6.06
N ILE A 95 -13.34 -17.15 -4.75
CA ILE A 95 -12.78 -15.98 -4.06
C ILE A 95 -11.25 -16.00 -4.16
N VAL A 96 -10.61 -17.13 -3.81
CA VAL A 96 -9.16 -17.32 -3.90
C VAL A 96 -8.63 -16.98 -5.31
N ASP A 97 -9.26 -17.52 -6.34
CA ASP A 97 -8.85 -17.28 -7.73
C ASP A 97 -8.97 -15.80 -8.13
N LEU A 98 -10.01 -15.11 -7.67
CA LEU A 98 -10.20 -13.67 -7.90
C LEU A 98 -9.09 -12.86 -7.24
N LEU A 99 -8.74 -13.17 -5.99
CA LEU A 99 -7.71 -12.47 -5.24
C LEU A 99 -6.32 -12.66 -5.85
N PHE A 100 -5.96 -13.88 -6.26
CA PHE A 100 -4.68 -14.12 -6.92
C PHE A 100 -4.58 -13.39 -8.25
N LYS A 101 -5.64 -13.40 -9.07
CA LYS A 101 -5.69 -12.64 -10.34
C LYS A 101 -5.57 -11.15 -10.11
N HIS A 102 -6.27 -10.60 -9.12
CA HIS A 102 -6.20 -9.18 -8.80
C HIS A 102 -4.80 -8.77 -8.33
N ARG A 103 -4.20 -9.57 -7.44
CA ARG A 103 -2.81 -9.39 -6.99
C ARG A 103 -1.84 -9.41 -8.17
N GLU A 104 -1.98 -10.34 -9.11
CA GLU A 104 -1.12 -10.43 -10.29
C GLU A 104 -1.25 -9.18 -11.19
N SER A 105 -2.47 -8.71 -11.41
CA SER A 105 -2.75 -7.48 -12.17
C SER A 105 -2.12 -6.25 -11.52
N CYS A 106 -2.26 -6.09 -10.19
CA CYS A 106 -1.64 -5.00 -9.44
C CYS A 106 -0.11 -5.11 -9.46
N ASN A 107 0.44 -6.31 -9.34
CA ASN A 107 1.88 -6.55 -9.41
C ASN A 107 2.44 -6.21 -10.80
N LYS A 108 1.73 -6.54 -11.88
CA LYS A 108 2.12 -6.15 -13.25
C LYS A 108 2.14 -4.63 -13.42
N LEU A 109 1.17 -3.92 -12.85
CA LEU A 109 1.14 -2.46 -12.87
C LEU A 109 2.30 -1.86 -12.06
N PHE A 110 2.52 -2.39 -10.84
CA PHE A 110 3.66 -2.03 -9.99
C PHE A 110 4.99 -2.20 -10.71
N LEU A 111 5.27 -3.39 -11.26
CA LEU A 111 6.51 -3.66 -11.98
C LEU A 111 6.66 -2.78 -13.21
N SER A 112 5.57 -2.48 -13.92
CA SER A 112 5.64 -1.58 -15.09
C SER A 112 6.04 -0.13 -14.78
N ILE A 113 5.91 0.29 -13.52
CA ILE A 113 6.33 1.62 -13.06
C ILE A 113 7.81 1.64 -12.67
N VAL A 114 8.28 0.51 -12.16
CA VAL A 114 9.48 0.41 -11.33
C VAL A 114 10.64 -0.28 -12.06
N GLU A 115 10.33 -1.17 -13.01
CA GLU A 115 11.33 -1.84 -13.85
C GLU A 115 11.67 -0.96 -15.07
N LYS A 116 12.97 -0.89 -15.41
CA LYS A 116 13.44 -0.18 -16.61
C LYS A 116 13.24 -1.09 -17.82
N ASN A 117 12.48 -0.63 -18.82
CA ASN A 117 11.97 -1.46 -19.92
C ASN A 117 13.03 -2.08 -20.87
N ASP A 118 14.34 -1.84 -20.69
CA ASP A 118 15.37 -2.23 -21.68
C ASP A 118 16.55 -3.06 -21.14
N SER A 119 16.57 -3.48 -19.87
CA SER A 119 17.59 -4.42 -19.37
C SER A 119 17.03 -5.32 -18.26
N PHE A 120 17.04 -6.63 -18.50
CA PHE A 120 16.65 -7.64 -17.51
C PHE A 120 17.42 -7.40 -16.20
N GLY A 121 16.69 -7.17 -15.11
CA GLY A 121 17.27 -6.99 -13.78
C GLY A 121 17.69 -5.56 -13.42
N THR A 122 17.36 -4.55 -14.24
CA THR A 122 17.55 -3.14 -13.86
C THR A 122 16.22 -2.51 -13.46
N SER A 123 16.13 -2.10 -12.21
CA SER A 123 14.97 -1.43 -11.63
C SER A 123 15.42 -0.10 -11.04
N ILE A 124 14.48 0.75 -10.63
CA ILE A 124 14.81 1.82 -9.68
C ILE A 124 15.32 1.20 -8.37
N TYR A 125 16.21 1.92 -7.68
CA TYR A 125 16.90 1.40 -6.50
C TYR A 125 15.94 1.01 -5.38
N SER A 126 14.87 1.80 -5.17
CA SER A 126 13.87 1.55 -4.13
C SER A 126 13.30 0.14 -4.20
N ASN A 127 13.04 -0.39 -5.40
CA ASN A 127 12.52 -1.75 -5.57
C ASN A 127 13.58 -2.82 -5.58
N GLU A 128 14.79 -2.55 -6.08
CA GLU A 128 15.90 -3.50 -5.94
C GLU A 128 16.17 -3.78 -4.46
N TRP A 129 16.12 -2.74 -3.64
CA TRP A 129 16.36 -2.82 -2.20
C TRP A 129 15.22 -3.45 -1.43
N VAL A 130 13.97 -3.23 -1.86
CA VAL A 130 12.82 -3.98 -1.30
C VAL A 130 12.87 -5.45 -1.71
N LYS A 131 13.42 -5.79 -2.89
CA LYS A 131 13.62 -7.19 -3.31
C LYS A 131 14.80 -7.86 -2.59
N ASP A 132 15.78 -7.10 -2.13
CA ASP A 132 16.89 -7.62 -1.34
C ASP A 132 16.40 -8.18 0.02
N PRO A 133 16.65 -9.45 0.34
CA PRO A 133 16.09 -10.09 1.53
C PRO A 133 16.64 -9.51 2.84
N ASP A 134 17.89 -9.06 2.86
CA ASP A 134 18.53 -8.51 4.06
C ASP A 134 18.04 -7.08 4.32
N ILE A 135 17.93 -6.25 3.26
CA ILE A 135 17.38 -4.90 3.35
C ILE A 135 15.89 -4.96 3.68
N ASN A 136 15.10 -5.81 3.02
CA ASN A 136 13.67 -5.95 3.30
C ASN A 136 13.43 -6.40 4.75
N ARG A 137 14.20 -7.38 5.24
CA ARG A 137 14.15 -7.79 6.66
C ARG A 137 14.50 -6.62 7.58
N HIS A 138 15.53 -5.84 7.25
CA HIS A 138 15.87 -4.65 8.01
C HIS A 138 14.71 -3.64 8.03
N LEU A 139 14.18 -3.24 6.88
CA LEU A 139 13.06 -2.31 6.74
C LEU A 139 11.83 -2.76 7.54
N ARG A 140 11.51 -4.06 7.52
CA ARG A 140 10.35 -4.61 8.24
C ARG A 140 10.57 -4.76 9.74
N THR A 141 11.82 -4.79 10.21
CA THR A 141 12.16 -4.82 11.64
C THR A 141 12.47 -3.42 12.19
N MET A 142 12.43 -2.40 11.35
CA MET A 142 12.63 -1.02 11.80
C MET A 142 11.51 -0.61 12.77
N PRO A 143 11.85 0.07 13.87
CA PRO A 143 10.86 0.50 14.84
C PRO A 143 9.76 1.40 14.26
N ALA A 144 10.08 2.21 13.24
CA ALA A 144 9.11 3.05 12.54
C ALA A 144 8.05 2.19 11.82
N PHE A 145 8.47 1.15 11.10
CA PHE A 145 7.56 0.23 10.42
C PHE A 145 6.77 -0.61 11.42
N ASP A 146 7.41 -1.12 12.47
CA ASP A 146 6.74 -1.88 13.54
C ASP A 146 5.70 -1.04 14.30
N ALA A 147 6.04 0.21 14.63
CA ALA A 147 5.08 1.17 15.21
C ALA A 147 3.91 1.46 14.25
N PHE A 148 4.18 1.68 12.97
CA PHE A 148 3.16 1.85 11.94
C PHE A 148 2.21 0.63 11.87
N ILE A 149 2.76 -0.59 11.81
CA ILE A 149 1.95 -1.82 11.76
C ILE A 149 1.13 -1.98 13.05
N ARG A 150 1.68 -1.65 14.23
CA ARG A 150 0.92 -1.66 15.49
C ARG A 150 -0.22 -0.66 15.48
N MET A 151 0.05 0.59 15.07
CA MET A 151 -0.97 1.64 14.97
C MET A 151 -2.07 1.28 13.98
N ASN A 152 -1.72 0.67 12.84
CA ASN A 152 -2.69 0.25 11.84
C ASN A 152 -3.55 -0.96 12.31
N LYS A 153 -3.03 -1.81 13.20
CA LYS A 153 -3.77 -2.91 13.83
C LYS A 153 -4.63 -2.48 15.03
N GLN A 154 -4.26 -1.40 15.73
CA GLN A 154 -4.92 -0.94 16.95
C GLN A 154 -6.21 -0.14 16.73
N GLU A 155 -6.67 0.09 15.49
CA GLU A 155 -8.03 0.62 15.25
C GLU A 155 -9.14 -0.28 15.83
N HIS A 156 -8.84 -1.52 16.24
CA HIS A 156 -9.80 -2.47 16.82
C HIS A 156 -9.66 -2.71 18.34
N LEU A 157 -8.70 -2.10 19.04
CA LEU A 157 -8.55 -2.29 20.49
C LEU A 157 -8.28 -0.95 21.17
N ILE A 158 -9.27 -0.48 21.92
CA ILE A 158 -9.22 0.72 22.75
C ILE A 158 -8.01 0.63 23.69
N HIS A 159 -7.13 1.62 23.55
CA HIS A 159 -6.32 2.25 24.58
C HIS A 159 -5.79 1.33 25.70
N ASN A 160 -4.54 0.89 25.54
CA ASN A 160 -3.56 0.82 26.63
C ASN A 160 -2.23 0.34 26.04
N ASP A 161 -1.31 1.27 25.81
CA ASP A 161 0.02 1.02 26.36
C ASP A 161 0.70 2.33 26.73
N ASN A 162 1.11 2.37 28.00
CA ASN A 162 1.79 3.49 28.63
C ASN A 162 3.30 3.37 28.36
N ASN A 163 3.91 4.52 28.04
CA ASN A 163 5.23 4.94 28.49
C ASN A 163 6.47 4.15 28.01
N ASP A 164 6.92 4.40 26.77
CA ASP A 164 8.36 4.32 26.45
C ASP A 164 8.87 5.28 25.36
N ASP A 165 8.05 6.27 24.98
CA ASP A 165 8.40 7.27 23.96
C ASP A 165 9.11 8.49 24.56
N ASN A 166 10.27 8.26 25.19
CA ASN A 166 11.18 9.38 25.44
C ASN A 166 11.68 9.93 24.10
N ALA A 167 11.75 11.25 23.93
CA ALA A 167 12.18 11.89 22.68
C ALA A 167 13.58 11.41 22.24
N GLU A 168 14.43 11.06 23.20
CA GLU A 168 15.75 10.46 22.96
C GLU A 168 15.66 9.04 22.37
N ASN A 169 14.72 8.21 22.81
CA ASN A 169 14.50 6.88 22.24
C ASN A 169 14.02 6.98 20.79
N ILE A 170 13.10 7.91 20.50
CA ILE A 170 12.64 8.18 19.13
C ILE A 170 13.82 8.62 18.26
N ARG A 171 14.63 9.58 18.73
CA ARG A 171 15.82 10.05 18.02
C ARG A 171 16.83 8.93 17.78
N PHE A 172 17.14 8.14 18.79
CA PHE A 172 18.07 7.02 18.69
C PHE A 172 17.62 6.00 17.63
N ARG A 173 16.32 5.69 17.59
CA ARG A 173 15.72 4.80 16.58
C ARG A 173 15.87 5.37 15.16
N GLN A 174 15.53 6.65 14.98
CA GLN A 174 15.68 7.35 13.68
C GLN A 174 17.13 7.46 13.23
N THR A 175 18.07 7.64 14.18
CA THR A 175 19.51 7.62 13.91
C THR A 175 19.94 6.29 13.33
N LYS A 176 19.68 5.20 14.05
CA LYS A 176 20.13 3.87 13.64
C LYS A 176 19.53 3.42 12.29
N GLU A 177 18.26 3.74 12.06
CA GLU A 177 17.60 3.56 10.77
C GLU A 177 18.38 4.29 9.66
N THR A 178 18.54 5.60 9.82
CA THR A 178 19.12 6.47 8.80
C THR A 178 20.56 6.09 8.50
N GLU A 179 21.34 5.75 9.53
CA GLU A 179 22.73 5.34 9.34
C GLU A 179 22.85 4.07 8.51
N THR A 180 21.96 3.09 8.74
CA THR A 180 21.95 1.84 8.00
C THR A 180 21.57 2.06 6.54
N LEU A 181 20.52 2.86 6.30
CA LEU A 181 20.10 3.21 4.93
C LEU A 181 21.20 4.00 4.20
N LEU A 182 21.87 4.92 4.89
CA LEU A 182 22.91 5.76 4.30
C LEU A 182 24.19 4.98 3.92
N ILE A 183 24.54 3.93 4.68
CA ILE A 183 25.62 3.02 4.29
C ILE A 183 25.31 2.39 2.94
N ASN A 184 24.07 1.92 2.74
CA ASN A 184 23.64 1.34 1.48
C ASN A 184 23.56 2.39 0.36
N PHE A 185 23.06 3.61 0.63
CA PHE A 185 22.98 4.69 -0.37
C PHE A 185 24.37 5.15 -0.84
N SER A 186 25.38 5.11 0.03
CA SER A 186 26.72 5.66 -0.26
C SER A 186 27.58 4.84 -1.22
N GLN A 187 27.16 3.61 -1.57
CA GLN A 187 28.00 2.66 -2.32
C GLN A 187 27.99 2.88 -3.84
N SER A 188 27.10 3.72 -4.38
CA SER A 188 26.98 3.93 -5.83
C SER A 188 26.67 5.39 -6.18
N GLU A 189 27.26 5.89 -7.27
CA GLU A 189 26.86 7.18 -7.82
C GLU A 189 25.49 7.02 -8.50
N MET A 190 24.47 7.69 -7.95
CA MET A 190 23.11 7.58 -8.46
C MET A 190 22.86 8.59 -9.59
N ASN A 191 22.16 8.15 -10.62
CA ASN A 191 21.61 8.99 -11.67
C ASN A 191 20.11 9.26 -11.44
N ILE A 192 19.58 10.25 -12.15
CA ILE A 192 18.15 10.57 -12.11
C ILE A 192 17.27 9.40 -12.57
N ASP A 193 17.80 8.54 -13.44
CA ASP A 193 17.10 7.37 -13.95
C ASP A 193 16.98 6.25 -12.90
N ASP A 194 17.73 6.34 -11.81
CA ASP A 194 17.70 5.35 -10.72
C ASP A 194 16.61 5.63 -9.69
N ILE A 195 15.94 6.79 -9.80
CA ILE A 195 14.83 7.23 -8.96
C ILE A 195 13.56 7.43 -9.79
N CYS A 196 12.40 7.20 -9.18
CA CYS A 196 11.10 7.45 -9.78
C CYS A 196 10.81 8.96 -9.84
N SER A 197 11.18 9.59 -10.96
CA SER A 197 10.98 11.04 -11.16
C SER A 197 9.56 11.42 -11.62
N ASN A 198 8.72 10.45 -11.98
CA ASN A 198 7.37 10.72 -12.49
C ASN A 198 6.33 10.71 -11.36
N TYR A 199 5.84 11.89 -10.96
CA TYR A 199 4.84 12.01 -9.90
C TYR A 199 3.53 11.27 -10.17
N LYS A 200 3.13 11.06 -11.45
CA LYS A 200 1.95 10.25 -11.78
C LYS A 200 2.16 8.78 -11.42
N HIS A 201 3.38 8.29 -11.59
CA HIS A 201 3.75 6.93 -11.20
C HIS A 201 3.74 6.77 -9.68
N ILE A 202 4.30 7.75 -8.94
CA ILE A 202 4.26 7.79 -7.47
C ILE A 202 2.82 7.79 -6.97
N LYS A 203 1.95 8.62 -7.58
CA LYS A 203 0.52 8.61 -7.27
C LYS A 203 -0.12 7.26 -7.53
N ALA A 204 0.18 6.63 -8.67
CA ALA A 204 -0.35 5.31 -8.99
C ALA A 204 0.09 4.26 -7.95
N LEU A 205 1.36 4.24 -7.56
CA LEU A 205 1.88 3.35 -6.51
C LEU A 205 1.13 3.55 -5.18
N ALA A 206 0.95 4.79 -4.75
CA ALA A 206 0.19 5.13 -3.55
C ALA A 206 -1.27 4.64 -3.63
N THR A 207 -1.95 4.86 -4.76
CA THR A 207 -3.34 4.39 -4.94
C THR A 207 -3.46 2.87 -4.98
N ILE A 208 -2.48 2.15 -5.54
CA ILE A 208 -2.45 0.69 -5.51
C ILE A 208 -2.30 0.21 -4.07
N HIS A 209 -1.35 0.79 -3.33
CA HIS A 209 -1.14 0.48 -1.91
C HIS A 209 -2.44 0.65 -1.11
N GLU A 210 -3.10 1.81 -1.21
CA GLU A 210 -4.33 2.06 -0.46
C GLU A 210 -5.45 1.09 -0.81
N SER A 211 -5.58 0.76 -2.08
CA SER A 211 -6.62 -0.14 -2.55
C SER A 211 -6.39 -1.57 -2.03
N LEU A 212 -5.16 -2.07 -2.10
CA LEU A 212 -4.81 -3.41 -1.62
C LEU A 212 -4.94 -3.54 -0.10
N ASP A 213 -4.51 -2.51 0.65
CA ASP A 213 -4.65 -2.47 2.10
C ASP A 213 -6.13 -2.44 2.53
N TRP A 214 -6.93 -1.58 1.89
CA TRP A 214 -8.37 -1.51 2.11
C TRP A 214 -9.08 -2.86 1.84
N LEU A 215 -8.74 -3.50 0.71
CA LEU A 215 -9.30 -4.81 0.34
C LEU A 215 -8.98 -5.86 1.40
N TYR A 216 -7.74 -5.91 1.86
CA TYR A 216 -7.32 -6.81 2.93
C TYR A 216 -8.13 -6.58 4.21
N CYS A 217 -8.22 -5.34 4.69
CA CYS A 217 -8.95 -5.02 5.92
C CYS A 217 -10.42 -5.44 5.84
N LYS A 218 -11.09 -5.26 4.69
CA LYS A 218 -12.48 -5.70 4.52
C LYS A 218 -12.60 -7.22 4.48
N LEU A 219 -11.69 -7.91 3.79
CA LEU A 219 -11.76 -9.37 3.66
C LEU A 219 -11.42 -10.12 4.95
N VAL A 220 -10.57 -9.57 5.82
CA VAL A 220 -10.29 -10.17 7.14
C VAL A 220 -11.57 -10.38 7.94
N HIS A 221 -12.48 -9.40 7.93
CA HIS A 221 -13.77 -9.53 8.59
C HIS A 221 -14.61 -10.70 8.04
N TYR A 222 -14.66 -10.85 6.71
CA TYR A 222 -15.36 -11.96 6.06
C TYR A 222 -14.70 -13.31 6.35
N PHE A 223 -13.37 -13.35 6.36
CA PHE A 223 -12.60 -14.53 6.72
C PHE A 223 -12.88 -14.97 8.15
N ASP A 224 -12.88 -14.06 9.13
CA ASP A 224 -13.15 -14.37 10.53
C ASP A 224 -14.55 -14.98 10.72
N ILE A 225 -15.54 -14.52 9.95
CA ILE A 225 -16.88 -15.10 9.96
C ILE A 225 -16.87 -16.53 9.41
N LEU A 226 -16.20 -16.74 8.27
CA LEU A 226 -16.11 -18.06 7.64
C LEU A 226 -15.32 -19.05 8.49
N ASP A 227 -14.23 -18.61 9.12
CA ASP A 227 -13.43 -19.45 10.03
C ASP A 227 -14.24 -19.88 11.26
N LYS A 228 -14.97 -18.94 11.89
CA LYS A 228 -15.88 -19.27 12.99
C LYS A 228 -17.04 -20.17 12.55
N SER A 229 -17.48 -20.06 11.30
CA SER A 229 -18.58 -20.87 10.76
C SER A 229 -18.26 -22.36 10.64
N LEU A 230 -16.98 -22.74 10.61
CA LEU A 230 -16.57 -24.14 10.68
C LEU A 230 -16.94 -24.79 12.02
N ASN A 231 -16.92 -24.01 13.11
CA ASN A 231 -17.22 -24.47 14.46
C ASN A 231 -18.70 -24.31 14.80
N ASP A 232 -19.30 -23.17 14.44
CA ASP A 232 -20.74 -22.91 14.61
C ASP A 232 -21.32 -22.22 13.37
N THR A 233 -22.16 -22.93 12.65
CA THR A 233 -22.72 -22.44 11.39
C THR A 233 -23.67 -21.24 11.56
N LYS A 234 -24.10 -20.93 12.78
CA LYS A 234 -24.87 -19.71 13.09
C LYS A 234 -24.09 -18.43 12.75
N TYR A 235 -22.76 -18.47 12.75
CA TYR A 235 -21.95 -17.31 12.35
C TYR A 235 -22.21 -16.88 10.90
N LEU A 236 -22.73 -17.75 10.02
CA LEU A 236 -23.11 -17.37 8.65
C LEU A 236 -24.27 -16.37 8.62
N ASP A 237 -25.10 -16.28 9.66
CA ASP A 237 -26.17 -15.27 9.73
C ASP A 237 -25.61 -13.85 9.84
N THR A 238 -24.41 -13.69 10.40
CA THR A 238 -23.70 -12.41 10.52
C THR A 238 -23.32 -11.82 9.15
N LEU A 239 -23.10 -12.66 8.13
CA LEU A 239 -22.84 -12.21 6.75
C LEU A 239 -23.98 -11.37 6.17
N THR A 240 -25.20 -11.51 6.69
CA THR A 240 -26.38 -10.76 6.21
C THR A 240 -26.55 -9.43 6.93
N GLN A 241 -26.07 -9.31 8.17
CA GLN A 241 -26.12 -8.07 8.94
C GLN A 241 -25.11 -7.04 8.41
N THR A 242 -23.94 -7.48 7.94
CA THR A 242 -22.97 -6.61 7.25
C THR A 242 -23.52 -6.02 5.95
N ILE A 243 -24.29 -6.80 5.19
CA ILE A 243 -24.89 -6.35 3.92
C ILE A 243 -26.00 -5.33 4.15
N VAL A 244 -26.81 -5.52 5.21
CA VAL A 244 -27.85 -4.55 5.60
C VAL A 244 -27.23 -3.25 6.12
N ALA A 245 -26.08 -3.30 6.80
CA ALA A 245 -25.32 -2.12 7.22
C ALA A 245 -24.71 -1.34 6.03
N LEU A 246 -24.41 -2.00 4.91
CA LEU A 246 -23.87 -1.41 3.68
C LEU A 246 -24.94 -0.91 2.68
N GLY A 247 -26.21 -0.78 3.12
CA GLY A 247 -27.25 -0.05 2.38
C GLY A 247 -27.96 -0.80 1.27
N PHE A 248 -27.76 -2.11 1.11
CA PHE A 248 -28.54 -2.91 0.15
C PHE A 248 -29.73 -3.59 0.82
N THR A 249 -30.92 -3.26 0.35
CA THR A 249 -32.18 -3.86 0.79
C THR A 249 -32.23 -5.33 0.37
N SER A 250 -31.83 -6.25 1.25
CA SER A 250 -32.28 -7.63 1.19
C SER A 250 -33.23 -7.89 2.35
N ARG A 251 -34.50 -8.09 2.01
CA ARG A 251 -35.60 -8.36 2.93
C ARG A 251 -35.21 -9.62 3.71
N SER A 252 -34.94 -9.47 5.00
CA SER A 252 -34.64 -10.57 5.93
C SER A 252 -35.72 -11.66 5.82
N MET A 253 -35.44 -12.71 5.07
CA MET A 253 -36.15 -13.97 5.23
C MET A 253 -35.53 -14.67 6.44
N LYS A 254 -36.30 -14.77 7.52
CA LYS A 254 -36.02 -15.71 8.61
C LYS A 254 -36.02 -17.11 8.01
N GLN A 255 -34.86 -17.63 7.64
CA GLN A 255 -34.69 -19.03 7.27
C GLN A 255 -34.47 -19.83 8.56
N ASN A 256 -35.18 -20.96 8.67
CA ASN A 256 -35.05 -21.87 9.80
C ASN A 256 -33.62 -22.41 9.90
N SER A 257 -33.05 -22.38 11.11
CA SER A 257 -31.65 -22.69 11.45
C SER A 257 -31.20 -24.14 11.20
N SER A 258 -32.01 -24.98 10.55
CA SER A 258 -31.74 -26.40 10.32
C SER A 258 -31.11 -26.72 8.96
N HIS A 259 -30.79 -25.70 8.14
CA HIS A 259 -30.25 -25.90 6.79
C HIS A 259 -28.72 -25.92 6.73
N TYR A 260 -28.05 -25.60 7.85
CA TYR A 260 -26.61 -25.42 7.92
C TYR A 260 -25.81 -26.70 8.21
N ASP A 261 -26.47 -27.83 8.52
CA ASP A 261 -25.83 -29.11 8.87
C ASP A 261 -25.00 -29.75 7.72
N GLN A 262 -24.95 -29.11 6.55
CA GLN A 262 -24.24 -29.60 5.36
C GLN A 262 -23.20 -28.60 4.82
N LEU A 263 -22.70 -27.68 5.65
CA LEU A 263 -21.57 -26.81 5.26
C LEU A 263 -20.39 -27.67 4.80
N LYS A 264 -20.03 -27.56 3.53
CA LYS A 264 -18.83 -28.15 2.94
C LYS A 264 -17.81 -27.07 2.69
N LEU A 265 -17.18 -26.63 3.77
CA LEU A 265 -16.04 -25.74 3.76
C LEU A 265 -14.87 -26.45 4.43
N SER A 266 -13.76 -26.57 3.73
CA SER A 266 -12.56 -27.21 4.24
C SER A 266 -11.62 -26.21 4.90
N HIS A 267 -10.95 -26.63 5.98
CA HIS A 267 -9.86 -25.85 6.60
C HIS A 267 -8.75 -25.52 5.59
N ILE A 268 -8.49 -26.42 4.63
CA ILE A 268 -7.51 -26.23 3.57
C ILE A 268 -7.89 -25.04 2.68
N ASN A 269 -9.15 -24.94 2.24
CA ASN A 269 -9.59 -23.83 1.40
C ASN A 269 -9.53 -22.49 2.15
N LEU A 270 -9.84 -22.49 3.46
CA LEU A 270 -9.65 -21.29 4.29
C LEU A 270 -8.18 -20.94 4.49
N GLU A 271 -7.29 -21.91 4.66
CA GLU A 271 -5.84 -21.65 4.71
C GLU A 271 -5.35 -21.02 3.40
N ILE A 272 -5.80 -21.52 2.26
CA ILE A 272 -5.49 -20.96 0.94
C ILE A 272 -6.07 -19.54 0.80
N PHE A 273 -7.29 -19.30 1.28
CA PHE A 273 -7.89 -17.95 1.31
C PHE A 273 -7.07 -16.99 2.20
N SER A 274 -6.68 -17.43 3.40
CA SER A 274 -5.80 -16.68 4.29
C SER A 274 -4.47 -16.35 3.58
N ASN A 275 -3.88 -17.31 2.88
CA ASN A 275 -2.66 -17.10 2.11
C ASN A 275 -2.86 -16.10 0.97
N ALA A 276 -3.96 -16.19 0.21
CA ALA A 276 -4.27 -15.24 -0.86
C ALA A 276 -4.37 -13.80 -0.32
N MET A 277 -5.07 -13.59 0.80
CA MET A 277 -5.13 -12.29 1.48
C MET A 277 -3.75 -11.81 1.95
N LYS A 278 -2.94 -12.70 2.54
CA LYS A 278 -1.57 -12.37 2.96
C LYS A 278 -0.71 -11.93 1.77
N THR A 279 -0.83 -12.56 0.59
CA THR A 279 -0.07 -12.14 -0.60
C THR A 279 -0.46 -10.76 -1.12
N ILE A 280 -1.73 -10.36 -0.97
CA ILE A 280 -2.21 -9.00 -1.26
C ILE A 280 -1.58 -8.00 -0.28
N LEU A 281 -1.61 -8.30 1.02
CA LEU A 281 -1.04 -7.44 2.05
C LEU A 281 0.47 -7.28 1.90
N THR A 282 1.19 -8.37 1.60
CA THR A 282 2.64 -8.33 1.39
C THR A 282 2.98 -7.39 0.24
N LEU A 283 2.29 -7.50 -0.91
CA LEU A 283 2.47 -6.59 -2.04
C LEU A 283 2.17 -5.13 -1.66
N SER A 284 1.10 -4.90 -0.91
CA SER A 284 0.76 -3.57 -0.40
C SER A 284 1.91 -2.97 0.43
N TYR A 285 2.49 -3.73 1.35
CA TYR A 285 3.61 -3.28 2.18
C TYR A 285 4.91 -3.12 1.39
N ASP A 286 5.19 -3.97 0.41
CA ASP A 286 6.35 -3.79 -0.46
C ASP A 286 6.25 -2.47 -1.22
N ILE A 287 5.07 -2.11 -1.75
CA ILE A 287 4.83 -0.83 -2.42
C ILE A 287 5.02 0.35 -1.45
N LEU A 288 4.52 0.25 -0.22
CA LEU A 288 4.70 1.30 0.79
C LEU A 288 6.19 1.50 1.13
N LEU A 289 6.95 0.42 1.26
CA LEU A 289 8.40 0.49 1.49
C LEU A 289 9.16 1.06 0.30
N VAL A 290 8.73 0.76 -0.94
CA VAL A 290 9.27 1.39 -2.15
C VAL A 290 9.07 2.90 -2.08
N LEU A 291 7.85 3.38 -1.80
CA LEU A 291 7.57 4.82 -1.64
C LEU A 291 8.41 5.48 -0.53
N PHE A 292 8.57 4.77 0.60
CA PHE A 292 9.36 5.23 1.74
C PHE A 292 10.85 5.41 1.41
N LEU A 293 11.42 4.46 0.67
CA LEU A 293 12.78 4.54 0.16
C LEU A 293 12.92 5.61 -0.92
N GLU A 294 11.92 5.75 -1.78
CA GLU A 294 11.93 6.70 -2.90
C GLU A 294 12.16 8.12 -2.40
N ILE A 295 11.40 8.59 -1.39
CA ILE A 295 11.58 9.94 -0.81
C ILE A 295 13.01 10.14 -0.29
N ARG A 296 13.61 9.12 0.32
CA ARG A 296 14.98 9.16 0.84
C ARG A 296 16.02 9.16 -0.29
N LEU A 297 15.77 8.40 -1.36
CA LEU A 297 16.59 8.40 -2.57
C LEU A 297 16.58 9.76 -3.27
N HIS A 298 15.42 10.43 -3.39
CA HIS A 298 15.34 11.81 -3.89
C HIS A 298 16.22 12.75 -3.06
N CYS A 299 16.15 12.67 -1.72
CA CYS A 299 17.03 13.44 -0.83
C CYS A 299 18.51 13.15 -1.08
N PHE A 300 18.89 11.88 -1.18
CA PHE A 300 20.28 11.48 -1.41
C PHE A 300 20.78 11.95 -2.79
N TYR A 301 19.97 11.81 -3.84
CA TYR A 301 20.31 12.22 -5.19
C TYR A 301 20.61 13.73 -5.26
N TYR A 302 19.67 14.59 -4.87
CA TYR A 302 19.86 16.04 -4.98
C TYR A 302 20.97 16.56 -4.06
N LEU A 303 21.10 16.01 -2.85
CA LEU A 303 22.21 16.38 -1.97
C LEU A 303 23.55 15.88 -2.52
N SER A 304 23.60 14.73 -3.21
CA SER A 304 24.84 14.26 -3.84
C SER A 304 25.32 15.24 -4.93
N LEU A 305 24.40 15.84 -5.71
CA LEU A 305 24.72 16.87 -6.70
C LEU A 305 25.26 18.14 -6.03
N PHE A 306 24.63 18.56 -4.93
CA PHE A 306 25.09 19.68 -4.13
C PHE A 306 26.55 19.54 -3.68
N PHE A 307 26.96 18.35 -3.20
CA PHE A 307 28.34 18.10 -2.75
C PHE A 307 29.36 17.96 -3.89
N ARG A 308 28.94 17.85 -5.15
CA ARG A 308 29.88 17.87 -6.29
C ARG A 308 30.40 19.29 -6.57
N ASN A 309 29.66 20.32 -6.16
CA ASN A 309 29.95 21.74 -6.45
C ASN A 309 30.62 22.47 -5.28
N THR A 310 31.61 21.85 -4.63
CA THR A 310 32.28 22.42 -3.43
C THR A 310 32.99 23.75 -3.71
N LEU A 311 33.40 24.01 -4.95
CA LEU A 311 34.04 25.26 -5.37
C LEU A 311 33.15 26.49 -5.18
N ASN A 312 31.82 26.34 -5.30
CA ASN A 312 30.85 27.42 -5.10
C ASN A 312 30.81 27.93 -3.65
N TYR A 313 31.38 27.17 -2.70
CA TYR A 313 31.46 27.51 -1.28
C TYR A 313 32.85 28.03 -0.88
N ALA A 314 33.88 27.53 -1.55
CA ALA A 314 35.25 28.05 -1.41
C ALA A 314 35.37 29.48 -1.97
N TYR A 315 34.69 29.78 -3.08
CA TYR A 315 34.73 31.08 -3.77
C TYR A 315 33.32 31.63 -4.00
N ALA A 316 32.52 31.68 -2.93
CA ALA A 316 31.13 32.14 -3.02
C ALA A 316 31.07 33.63 -3.44
N MET A 317 30.39 33.91 -4.55
CA MET A 317 30.18 35.27 -5.07
C MET A 317 28.85 35.88 -4.59
N ASP A 318 27.92 35.02 -4.16
CA ASP A 318 26.62 35.38 -3.62
C ASP A 318 26.29 34.50 -2.40
N THR A 319 25.17 34.81 -1.75
CA THR A 319 24.64 34.05 -0.62
C THR A 319 23.28 33.43 -0.94
N ASP A 320 22.89 33.40 -2.21
CA ASP A 320 21.59 32.85 -2.60
C ASP A 320 21.61 31.32 -2.48
N PRO A 321 20.48 30.68 -2.14
CA PRO A 321 20.42 29.23 -2.00
C PRO A 321 20.86 28.51 -3.29
N ASP A 322 21.51 27.36 -3.13
CA ASP A 322 21.98 26.54 -4.25
C ASP A 322 20.81 26.03 -5.10
N GLU A 323 20.96 26.10 -6.43
CA GLU A 323 19.97 25.59 -7.39
C GLU A 323 19.57 24.13 -7.11
N ASN A 324 20.52 23.28 -6.69
CA ASN A 324 20.24 21.86 -6.39
C ASN A 324 19.42 21.71 -5.10
N ILE A 325 19.62 22.59 -4.12
CA ILE A 325 18.83 22.63 -2.88
C ILE A 325 17.41 23.12 -3.19
N MET A 326 17.29 24.15 -4.05
CA MET A 326 15.99 24.61 -4.52
C MET A 326 15.27 23.55 -5.37
N ALA A 327 16.00 22.77 -6.16
CA ALA A 327 15.46 21.62 -6.89
C ALA A 327 14.92 20.55 -5.93
N LEU A 328 15.68 20.17 -4.90
CA LEU A 328 15.23 19.27 -3.84
C LEU A 328 13.96 19.76 -3.16
N ASN A 329 13.92 21.03 -2.76
CA ASN A 329 12.75 21.60 -2.08
C ASN A 329 11.49 21.56 -2.95
N ARG A 330 11.63 21.89 -4.25
CA ARG A 330 10.52 21.77 -5.21
C ARG A 330 10.07 20.33 -5.38
N ASP A 331 11.01 19.40 -5.44
CA ASP A 331 10.71 17.98 -5.58
C ASP A 331 9.98 17.42 -4.34
N LEU A 332 10.51 17.66 -3.14
CA LEU A 332 9.88 17.27 -1.88
C LEU A 332 8.47 17.85 -1.70
N SER A 333 8.27 19.12 -2.09
CA SER A 333 6.94 19.74 -2.04
C SER A 333 5.96 19.05 -3.00
N ARG A 334 6.41 18.71 -4.22
CA ARG A 334 5.57 17.98 -5.20
C ARG A 334 5.28 16.55 -4.76
N LEU A 335 6.26 15.85 -4.16
CA LEU A 335 6.06 14.54 -3.56
C LEU A 335 5.02 14.61 -2.45
N GLN A 336 5.14 15.61 -1.57
CA GLN A 336 4.20 15.84 -0.48
C GLN A 336 2.78 16.09 -1.01
N GLU A 337 2.58 17.04 -1.92
CA GLU A 337 1.26 17.32 -2.51
C GLU A 337 0.64 16.08 -3.17
N THR A 338 1.46 15.35 -3.93
CA THR A 338 1.03 14.14 -4.65
C THR A 338 0.58 13.06 -3.68
N LEU A 339 1.42 12.73 -2.70
CA LEU A 339 1.19 11.65 -1.73
C LEU A 339 0.04 11.99 -0.78
N ASN A 340 -0.03 13.23 -0.29
CA ASN A 340 -1.12 13.68 0.58
C ASN A 340 -2.51 13.55 -0.10
N SER A 341 -2.56 13.70 -1.43
CA SER A 341 -3.81 13.50 -2.20
C SER A 341 -4.19 12.03 -2.43
N SER A 342 -3.35 11.07 -2.02
CA SER A 342 -3.46 9.66 -2.42
C SER A 342 -3.21 8.63 -1.32
N LEU A 343 -2.82 9.07 -0.12
CA LEU A 343 -2.53 8.21 1.04
C LEU A 343 -3.17 8.78 2.29
N ASN A 344 -3.61 7.88 3.17
CA ASN A 344 -4.17 8.29 4.45
C ASN A 344 -3.11 8.95 5.31
N GLU A 345 -3.54 9.76 6.28
CA GLU A 345 -2.64 10.56 7.08
C GLU A 345 -1.58 9.71 7.79
N LYS A 346 -1.97 8.56 8.35
CA LYS A 346 -1.03 7.65 9.05
C LYS A 346 0.09 7.15 8.13
N LYS A 347 -0.25 6.73 6.91
CA LYS A 347 0.70 6.25 5.90
C LYS A 347 1.54 7.40 5.36
N PHE A 348 0.92 8.55 5.12
CA PHE A 348 1.62 9.77 4.73
C PHE A 348 2.67 10.17 5.78
N SER A 349 2.28 10.26 7.05
CA SER A 349 3.18 10.58 8.16
C SER A 349 4.30 9.54 8.31
N PHE A 350 4.00 8.25 8.11
CA PHE A 350 5.03 7.20 8.06
C PHE A 350 6.06 7.44 6.94
N LEU A 351 5.63 7.80 5.73
CA LEU A 351 6.54 8.02 4.60
C LEU A 351 7.56 9.14 4.84
N PHE A 352 7.10 10.25 5.43
CA PHE A 352 7.92 11.44 5.70
C PHE A 352 8.59 11.44 7.08
N GLN A 353 8.33 10.43 7.91
CA GLN A 353 8.95 10.31 9.23
C GLN A 353 10.49 10.26 9.11
N GLY A 354 11.17 11.02 9.97
CA GLY A 354 12.64 11.00 10.05
C GLY A 354 13.36 11.74 8.93
N LEU A 355 12.65 12.36 7.98
CA LEU A 355 13.27 12.99 6.80
C LEU A 355 14.28 14.09 7.16
N GLY A 356 13.97 14.92 8.15
CA GLY A 356 14.90 15.95 8.63
C GLY A 356 16.19 15.37 9.20
N PHE A 357 16.10 14.22 9.87
CA PHE A 357 17.26 13.52 10.39
C PHE A 357 18.10 12.93 9.25
N VAL A 358 17.47 12.36 8.21
CA VAL A 358 18.12 11.87 6.99
C VAL A 358 18.94 12.98 6.33
N LEU A 359 18.30 14.13 6.07
CA LEU A 359 18.95 15.28 5.45
C LEU A 359 20.11 15.82 6.29
N ALA A 360 19.90 16.01 7.60
CA ALA A 360 20.97 16.43 8.51
C ALA A 360 22.15 15.46 8.50
N THR A 361 21.89 14.15 8.54
CA THR A 361 22.95 13.13 8.52
C THR A 361 23.74 13.14 7.21
N ILE A 362 23.07 13.25 6.06
CA ILE A 362 23.72 13.37 4.75
C ILE A 362 24.60 14.63 4.71
N LEU A 363 24.10 15.77 5.20
CA LEU A 363 24.83 17.03 5.24
C LEU A 363 26.10 16.93 6.11
N ILE A 364 25.97 16.40 7.33
CA ILE A 364 27.07 16.24 8.27
C ILE A 364 28.12 15.26 7.71
N ARG A 365 27.71 14.09 7.21
CA ARG A 365 28.65 13.09 6.67
C ARG A 365 29.39 13.57 5.42
N SER A 366 28.79 14.49 4.68
CA SER A 366 29.40 15.05 3.47
C SER A 366 30.23 16.30 3.74
N SER A 367 30.16 16.87 4.96
CA SER A 367 30.96 18.04 5.38
C SER A 367 32.47 17.90 5.14
N PRO A 368 33.12 16.74 5.38
CA PRO A 368 34.56 16.58 5.14
C PRO A 368 34.98 16.75 3.67
N ARG A 369 34.04 16.74 2.72
CA ARG A 369 34.31 16.98 1.29
C ARG A 369 34.66 18.44 0.99
N PHE A 370 34.35 19.37 1.89
CA PHE A 370 34.77 20.77 1.77
C PHE A 370 36.16 20.94 2.37
N SER A 371 37.17 21.07 1.51
CA SER A 371 38.56 21.35 1.94
C SER A 371 38.73 22.80 2.44
N HIS A 372 37.96 23.73 1.89
CA HIS A 372 37.95 25.13 2.26
C HIS A 372 36.55 25.72 2.07
N ILE A 373 36.12 26.58 3.00
CA ILE A 373 34.86 27.32 2.91
C ILE A 373 35.11 28.78 3.26
N SER A 374 34.62 29.69 2.44
CA SER A 374 34.67 31.13 2.68
C SER A 374 33.57 31.56 3.68
N GLU A 375 33.69 32.74 4.28
CA GLU A 375 32.65 33.31 5.16
C GLU A 375 31.29 33.47 4.44
N LEU A 376 31.32 33.91 3.18
CA LEU A 376 30.14 33.95 2.31
C LEU A 376 29.60 32.54 2.01
N GLY A 377 30.50 31.55 1.83
CA GLY A 377 30.14 30.15 1.67
C GLY A 377 29.45 29.55 2.90
N ILE A 378 29.90 29.89 4.11
CA ILE A 378 29.23 29.52 5.36
C ILE A 378 27.82 30.11 5.40
N THR A 379 27.69 31.40 5.07
CA THR A 379 26.38 32.08 5.02
C THR A 379 25.44 31.41 4.02
N LYS A 380 25.95 31.05 2.84
CA LYS A 380 25.21 30.31 1.81
C LYS A 380 24.78 28.93 2.31
N MET A 381 25.67 28.19 2.99
CA MET A 381 25.35 26.89 3.61
C MET A 381 24.25 27.01 4.66
N CYS A 382 24.30 28.00 5.54
CA CYS A 382 23.25 28.26 6.53
C CYS A 382 21.90 28.56 5.86
N ARG A 383 21.90 29.33 4.76
CA ARG A 383 20.67 29.60 3.99
C ARG A 383 20.12 28.35 3.29
N ASN A 384 20.99 27.46 2.80
CA ASN A 384 20.56 26.16 2.25
C ASN A 384 19.89 25.30 3.31
N ILE A 385 20.50 25.18 4.50
CA ILE A 385 19.93 24.44 5.65
C ILE A 385 18.58 25.04 6.04
N PHE A 386 18.50 26.36 6.17
CA PHE A 386 17.26 27.04 6.52
C PHE A 386 16.16 26.83 5.47
N ALA A 387 16.50 26.88 4.18
CA ALA A 387 15.56 26.60 3.10
C ALA A 387 15.01 25.16 3.18
N ILE A 388 15.86 24.17 3.48
CA ILE A 388 15.44 22.79 3.70
C ILE A 388 14.51 22.69 4.92
N GLU A 389 14.88 23.31 6.05
CA GLU A 389 14.09 23.30 7.28
C GLU A 389 12.69 23.88 7.07
N GLN A 390 12.57 24.95 6.29
CA GLN A 390 11.27 25.53 5.92
C GLN A 390 10.39 24.53 5.16
N THR A 391 10.93 23.85 4.14
CA THR A 391 10.19 22.83 3.39
C THR A 391 9.78 21.66 4.28
N LEU A 392 10.68 21.17 5.14
CA LEU A 392 10.36 20.08 6.07
C LEU A 392 9.29 20.47 7.09
N THR A 393 9.31 21.72 7.57
CA THR A 393 8.30 22.22 8.51
C THR A 393 6.93 22.18 7.86
N GLN A 394 6.80 22.60 6.60
CA GLN A 394 5.53 22.55 5.86
C GLN A 394 5.02 21.11 5.71
N ILE A 395 5.91 20.17 5.34
CA ILE A 395 5.58 18.75 5.22
C ILE A 395 5.09 18.19 6.56
N ARG A 396 5.79 18.50 7.66
CA ARG A 396 5.45 18.03 9.00
C ARG A 396 4.15 18.62 9.51
N THR A 397 3.90 19.90 9.28
CA THR A 397 2.63 20.53 9.70
C THR A 397 1.43 19.89 9.04
N VAL A 398 1.56 19.34 7.83
CA VAL A 398 0.46 18.60 7.18
C VAL A 398 0.25 17.23 7.84
N GLY A 399 1.32 16.53 8.24
CA GLY A 399 1.20 15.23 8.92
C GLY A 399 0.85 15.27 10.41
N ASP A 400 1.01 16.42 11.07
CA ASP A 400 0.69 16.64 12.50
C ASP A 400 -0.64 17.40 12.71
N ALA A 401 -1.19 18.08 11.70
CA ALA A 401 -2.38 18.96 11.86
C ALA A 401 -3.75 18.26 11.71
N GLU A 402 -3.83 17.04 11.18
CA GLU A 402 -5.09 16.27 11.10
C GLU A 402 -5.16 15.15 12.17
N LEU A 403 -4.05 14.86 12.87
CA LEU A 403 -3.96 14.03 14.08
C LEU A 403 -4.39 14.74 15.38
N MET A 404 -4.67 16.06 15.34
CA MET A 404 -5.26 16.85 16.45
C MET A 404 -6.75 17.07 16.21
#